data_AF-C1LE66-F1
#
_entry.id   AF-C1LE66-F1
#
_cell.length_a   1.000
_cell.length_b   1.000
_cell.length_c   1.000
_cell.angle_alpha   90.00
_cell.angle_beta   90.00
_cell.angle_gamma   90.00
#
_symmetry.space_group_name_H-M   'P 1'
#
loop_
_entity.id
_entity.type
_entity.pdbx_description
1 polymer ?
#
loop_
_entity_poly.entity_id
_entity_poly.type
_entity_poly.pdbx_seq_one_letter_code
_entity_poly.pdbx_strand_id
1 'polypeptide(L)'
;MKMSELIKLNFHRNSDGKFHCPVTFKVFNENTHIVAIKPTGNVYSFDAVQRLNLKANNFFDLLNSETFTKDDIITIQDPTQLEKFNISAFYHVKNKEEAQNDGNVVVIRSLNQETKETLAELSKEISIPDYMYSAKKASLESGKKRDIFNTATYSTGRAAASLTSTVMEPVTKIEPAILEDDVVRYKYVKKKGYVSLITSHGKLNLELHCDLVPKTCENFLRHCTAGYYNDTTFHRLIRYFILLFS
;
A
#
# COMPACT_ATOMS: atom_id res chain seq x y z
N MET A 1 20.58 18.76 27.93
CA MET A 1 19.80 17.75 28.67
C MET A 1 20.33 17.67 30.09
N LYS A 2 19.46 17.75 31.10
CA LYS A 2 19.87 17.51 32.49
C LYS A 2 19.91 16.00 32.72
N MET A 3 20.86 15.49 33.52
CA MET A 3 21.02 14.05 33.78
C MET A 3 19.73 13.41 34.33
N SER A 4 18.88 14.20 34.99
CA SER A 4 17.58 13.79 35.53
C SER A 4 16.52 13.40 34.48
N GLU A 5 16.76 13.69 33.19
CA GLU A 5 15.82 13.41 32.10
C GLU A 5 16.16 12.10 31.34
N LEU A 6 17.28 11.45 31.65
CA LEU A 6 17.68 10.21 30.99
C LEU A 6 16.98 9.00 31.64
N ILE A 7 16.36 8.17 30.81
CA ILE A 7 15.73 6.91 31.23
C ILE A 7 16.67 5.76 30.89
N LYS A 8 17.02 4.94 31.88
CA LYS A 8 17.83 3.74 31.66
C LYS A 8 16.94 2.64 31.07
N LEU A 9 17.30 2.13 29.90
CA LEU A 9 16.56 1.05 29.24
C LEU A 9 17.11 -0.33 29.64
N ASN A 10 16.22 -1.25 30.02
CA ASN A 10 16.53 -2.62 30.42
C ASN A 10 16.15 -3.59 29.30
N PHE A 11 17.16 -4.14 28.61
CA PHE A 11 16.98 -5.13 27.56
C PHE A 11 17.27 -6.55 28.08
N HIS A 12 16.38 -7.50 27.78
CA HIS A 12 16.56 -8.91 28.11
C HIS A 12 17.27 -9.67 26.99
N ARG A 13 18.21 -10.55 27.35
CA ARG A 13 18.99 -11.38 26.42
C ARG A 13 18.66 -12.85 26.59
N ASN A 14 18.57 -13.58 25.50
CA ASN A 14 18.34 -15.03 25.51
C ASN A 14 19.66 -15.78 25.75
N SER A 15 19.61 -17.11 25.90
CA SER A 15 20.80 -17.99 26.00
C SER A 15 21.85 -17.73 24.91
N ASP A 16 21.39 -17.37 23.71
CA ASP A 16 22.24 -17.12 22.54
C ASP A 16 22.78 -15.67 22.48
N GLY A 17 22.62 -14.89 23.56
CA GLY A 17 23.09 -13.50 23.66
C GLY A 17 22.27 -12.47 22.88
N LYS A 18 21.23 -12.89 22.14
CA LYS A 18 20.34 -12.02 21.35
C LYS A 18 19.29 -11.33 22.22
N PHE A 19 18.98 -10.07 21.92
CA PHE A 19 17.93 -9.34 22.60
C PHE A 19 16.55 -9.89 22.23
N HIS A 20 15.69 -10.09 23.23
CA HIS A 20 14.35 -10.62 23.03
C HIS A 20 13.34 -9.94 23.95
N CYS A 21 12.07 -10.02 23.57
CA CYS A 21 10.98 -9.58 24.42
C CYS A 21 10.78 -10.59 25.57
N PRO A 22 10.81 -10.17 26.84
CA PRO A 22 10.75 -11.08 27.98
C PRO A 22 9.41 -11.81 28.13
N VAL A 23 8.33 -11.27 27.57
CA VAL A 23 6.97 -11.87 27.66
C VAL A 23 6.68 -12.82 26.49
N THR A 24 7.00 -12.41 25.26
CA THR A 24 6.68 -13.18 24.05
C THR A 24 7.83 -14.06 23.58
N PHE A 25 8.99 -13.97 24.22
CA PHE A 25 10.25 -14.64 23.85
C PHE A 25 10.71 -14.39 22.41
N LYS A 26 10.10 -13.43 21.71
CA LYS A 26 10.43 -13.08 20.35
C LYS A 26 11.74 -12.30 20.31
N VAL A 27 12.69 -12.77 19.52
CA VAL A 27 13.96 -12.07 19.28
C VAL A 27 13.70 -10.79 18.48
N PHE A 28 14.33 -9.69 18.92
CA PHE A 28 14.25 -8.42 18.21
C PHE A 28 15.07 -8.46 16.93
N ASN A 29 14.50 -7.94 15.84
CA ASN A 29 15.13 -7.82 14.52
C ASN A 29 14.91 -6.41 13.94
N GLU A 30 15.52 -6.11 12.80
CA GLU A 30 15.45 -4.80 12.13
C GLU A 30 14.02 -4.39 11.74
N ASN A 31 13.10 -5.34 11.66
CA ASN A 31 11.71 -5.11 11.29
C ASN A 31 10.75 -5.31 12.48
N THR A 32 11.26 -5.41 13.71
CA THR A 32 10.40 -5.54 14.89
C THR A 32 10.01 -4.18 15.43
N HIS A 33 8.73 -4.03 15.77
CA HIS A 33 8.26 -2.87 16.49
C HIS A 33 8.58 -3.03 17.98
N ILE A 34 9.47 -2.17 18.49
CA ILE A 34 10.01 -2.20 19.86
C ILE A 34 9.54 -0.97 20.62
N VAL A 35 9.05 -1.18 21.84
CA VAL A 35 8.58 -0.13 22.76
C VAL A 35 9.20 -0.31 24.15
N ALA A 36 9.36 0.78 24.87
CA ALA A 36 9.79 0.80 26.26
C ALA A 36 8.78 1.54 27.14
N ILE A 37 8.65 1.08 28.38
CA ILE A 37 7.79 1.72 29.39
C ILE A 37 8.65 2.69 30.20
N LYS A 38 8.26 3.97 30.24
CA LYS A 38 9.06 5.05 30.85
C LYS A 38 9.35 4.88 32.35
N PRO A 39 8.37 4.54 33.22
CA PRO A 39 8.63 4.33 34.65
C PRO A 39 9.68 3.27 34.96
N THR A 40 9.65 2.16 34.22
CA THR A 40 10.43 0.96 34.56
C THR A 40 11.66 0.79 33.67
N GLY A 41 11.66 1.43 32.50
CA GLY A 41 12.68 1.29 31.47
C GLY A 41 12.67 -0.07 30.77
N ASN A 42 11.70 -0.94 31.06
CA ASN A 42 11.66 -2.29 30.48
C ASN A 42 11.23 -2.24 29.01
N VAL A 43 11.92 -3.04 28.18
CA VAL A 43 11.73 -3.06 26.73
C VAL A 43 10.93 -4.29 26.29
N TYR A 44 9.88 -4.05 25.50
CA TYR A 44 8.95 -5.06 25.02
C TYR A 44 8.74 -4.97 23.51
N SER A 45 8.24 -6.06 22.91
CA SER A 45 7.65 -5.99 21.57
C SER A 45 6.30 -5.27 21.65
N PHE A 46 6.01 -4.40 20.68
CA PHE A 46 4.74 -3.67 20.62
C PHE A 46 3.51 -4.60 20.64
N ASP A 47 3.60 -5.75 19.99
CA ASP A 47 2.53 -6.76 19.96
C ASP A 47 2.16 -7.26 21.38
N ALA A 48 3.14 -7.38 22.28
CA ALA A 48 2.91 -7.77 23.66
C ALA A 48 2.12 -6.70 24.42
N VAL A 49 2.61 -5.45 24.37
CA VAL A 49 1.96 -4.30 25.04
C VAL A 49 0.59 -4.03 24.44
N GLN A 50 0.42 -4.18 23.13
CA GLN A 50 -0.86 -4.01 22.45
C GLN A 50 -1.89 -5.03 22.92
N ARG A 51 -1.52 -6.32 23.03
CA ARG A 51 -2.45 -7.38 23.42
C ARG A 51 -2.76 -7.38 24.91
N LEU A 52 -1.74 -7.24 25.75
CA LEU A 52 -1.86 -7.43 27.19
C LEU A 52 -2.22 -6.14 27.93
N ASN A 53 -1.82 -4.97 27.41
CA ASN A 53 -2.12 -3.68 28.03
C ASN A 53 -3.21 -2.93 27.28
N LEU A 54 -2.99 -2.54 26.01
CA LEU A 54 -3.91 -1.64 25.30
C LEU A 54 -5.28 -2.27 25.05
N LYS A 55 -5.33 -3.51 24.57
CA LYS A 55 -6.61 -4.21 24.27
C LYS A 55 -7.38 -4.58 25.54
N ALA A 56 -6.67 -4.93 26.61
CA ALA A 56 -7.27 -5.30 27.89
C ALA A 56 -7.56 -4.08 28.79
N ASN A 57 -7.22 -2.87 28.35
CA ASN A 57 -7.28 -1.63 29.13
C ASN A 57 -6.60 -1.76 30.51
N ASN A 58 -5.45 -2.45 30.53
CA ASN A 58 -4.74 -2.83 31.75
C ASN A 58 -3.33 -2.23 31.75
N PHE A 59 -3.08 -1.17 32.51
CA PHE A 59 -1.82 -0.41 32.45
C PHE A 59 -0.86 -0.71 33.61
N PHE A 60 -0.51 -1.99 33.76
CA PHE A 60 0.58 -2.43 34.63
C PHE A 60 1.71 -3.00 33.79
N ASP A 61 2.94 -2.68 34.16
CA ASP A 61 4.12 -3.23 33.49
C ASP A 61 4.12 -4.76 33.66
N LEU A 62 4.47 -5.46 32.58
CA LEU A 62 4.31 -6.90 32.43
C LEU A 62 5.30 -7.72 33.26
N LEU A 63 6.35 -7.09 33.82
CA LEU A 63 7.36 -7.77 34.64
C LEU A 63 7.27 -7.44 36.13
N ASN A 64 7.14 -6.17 36.49
CA ASN A 64 7.17 -5.70 37.88
C ASN A 64 5.81 -5.19 38.39
N SER A 65 4.76 -5.22 37.55
CA SER A 65 3.41 -4.76 37.89
C SER A 65 3.31 -3.29 38.32
N GLU A 66 4.27 -2.44 37.93
CA GLU A 66 4.18 -1.00 38.17
C GLU A 66 3.15 -0.34 37.26
N THR A 67 2.35 0.57 37.79
CA THR A 67 1.35 1.33 37.02
C THR A 67 2.03 2.31 36.08
N PHE A 68 1.55 2.41 34.84
CA PHE A 68 1.98 3.43 33.89
C PHE A 68 0.79 4.01 33.11
N THR A 69 0.98 5.12 32.40
CA THR A 69 -0.06 5.72 31.55
C THR A 69 0.23 5.48 30.06
N LYS A 70 -0.76 5.68 29.19
CA LYS A 70 -0.57 5.50 27.74
C LYS A 70 0.54 6.40 27.17
N ASP A 71 0.75 7.58 27.77
CA ASP A 71 1.77 8.54 27.35
C ASP A 71 3.20 8.13 27.79
N ASP A 72 3.31 7.17 28.70
CA ASP A 72 4.57 6.61 29.16
C ASP A 72 5.14 5.53 28.23
N ILE A 73 4.43 5.18 27.15
CA ILE A 73 4.88 4.21 26.15
C ILE A 73 5.78 4.91 25.14
N ILE A 74 7.07 4.63 25.20
CA ILE A 74 8.08 5.20 24.31
C ILE A 74 8.36 4.21 23.18
N THR A 75 8.09 4.63 21.93
CA THR A 75 8.43 3.84 20.75
C THR A 75 9.90 3.99 20.39
N ILE A 76 10.67 2.91 20.50
CA ILE A 76 12.10 2.88 20.11
C ILE A 76 12.22 2.68 18.61
N GLN A 77 11.48 1.71 18.08
CA GLN A 77 11.57 1.32 16.68
C GLN A 77 10.19 0.98 16.15
N ASP A 78 9.75 1.70 15.12
CA ASP A 78 8.55 1.38 14.35
C ASP A 78 8.93 1.19 12.88
N PRO A 79 8.82 -0.03 12.32
CA PRO A 79 9.10 -0.30 10.90
C PRO A 79 7.99 0.23 9.98
N THR A 80 6.81 0.56 10.51
CA THR A 80 5.67 1.03 9.72
C THR A 80 5.69 2.54 9.49
N GLN A 81 6.49 3.27 10.28
CA GLN A 81 6.58 4.72 10.20
C GLN A 81 7.64 5.15 9.17
N LEU A 82 7.19 5.38 7.94
CA LEU A 82 7.99 5.85 6.80
C LEU A 82 8.60 7.26 7.02
N GLU A 83 8.12 8.01 8.01
CA GLU A 83 8.64 9.35 8.38
C GLU A 83 10.10 9.33 8.88
N LYS A 84 10.63 8.17 9.29
CA LYS A 84 12.07 8.03 9.64
C LYS A 84 13.02 8.34 8.48
N PHE A 85 12.52 8.37 7.24
CA PHE A 85 13.30 8.74 6.06
C PHE A 85 13.22 10.25 5.73
N ASN A 86 12.47 11.04 6.51
CA ASN A 86 12.37 12.48 6.28
C ASN A 86 13.56 13.21 6.93
N ILE A 87 14.65 13.30 6.17
CA ILE A 87 15.95 13.81 6.62
C ILE A 87 15.86 15.26 7.15
N SER A 88 14.86 16.01 6.69
CA SER A 88 14.59 17.39 7.11
C SER A 88 14.14 17.53 8.56
N ALA A 89 13.60 16.47 9.17
CA ALA A 89 13.09 16.47 10.54
C ALA A 89 14.14 16.01 11.59
N PHE A 90 15.32 15.55 11.17
CA PHE A 90 16.35 15.13 12.12
C PHE A 90 16.84 16.32 12.94
N TYR A 91 16.91 16.12 14.26
CA TYR A 91 17.31 17.14 15.24
C TYR A 91 18.68 17.75 14.90
N HIS A 92 19.63 16.96 14.43
CA HIS A 92 21.00 17.39 14.11
C HIS A 92 21.07 18.22 12.81
N VAL A 93 20.17 17.92 11.86
CA VAL A 93 20.02 18.69 10.60
C VAL A 93 19.34 20.04 10.90
N LYS A 94 18.35 20.04 11.79
CA LYS A 94 17.67 21.26 12.24
C LYS A 94 18.56 22.16 13.10
N ASN A 95 19.45 21.56 13.90
CA ASN A 95 20.30 22.28 14.86
C ASN A 95 21.75 22.49 14.40
N LYS A 96 22.12 22.08 13.19
CA LYS A 96 23.45 22.28 12.58
C LYS A 96 24.63 21.79 13.46
N GLU A 97 24.48 20.67 14.15
CA GLU A 97 25.60 20.05 14.85
C GLU A 97 26.34 19.14 13.86
N GLU A 98 27.37 19.68 13.21
CA GLU A 98 28.27 18.91 12.34
C GLU A 98 29.31 18.18 13.19
N ALA A 99 29.13 16.88 13.38
CA ALA A 99 30.23 15.99 13.70
C ALA A 99 30.97 15.68 12.39
N GLN A 100 32.19 16.20 12.27
CA GLN A 100 33.13 15.79 11.23
C GLN A 100 33.50 14.31 11.44
N ASN A 101 33.00 13.42 10.58
CA ASN A 101 33.82 12.53 9.75
C ASN A 101 33.04 11.40 9.06
N ASP A 102 33.51 11.16 7.83
CA ASP A 102 33.59 9.92 7.05
C ASP A 102 32.34 9.14 6.64
N GLY A 103 32.12 9.14 5.32
CA GLY A 103 31.74 7.94 4.58
C GLY A 103 30.32 7.89 4.04
N ASN A 104 30.16 8.30 2.78
CA ASN A 104 29.08 7.86 1.86
C ASN A 104 27.62 8.14 2.26
N VAL A 105 27.28 9.42 2.43
CA VAL A 105 25.95 9.88 2.06
C VAL A 105 26.11 11.03 1.07
N VAL A 106 25.89 10.74 -0.21
CA VAL A 106 25.73 11.79 -1.23
C VAL A 106 24.40 12.48 -0.94
N VAL A 107 24.44 13.44 -0.02
CA VAL A 107 23.39 14.44 0.09
C VAL A 107 23.53 15.29 -1.16
N ILE A 108 22.68 15.07 -2.16
CA ILE A 108 22.60 15.95 -3.34
C ILE A 108 22.06 17.29 -2.84
N ARG A 109 22.94 18.15 -2.30
CA ARG A 109 22.61 19.51 -1.83
C ARG A 109 22.44 20.48 -3.00
N SER A 110 22.89 20.11 -4.18
CA SER A 110 22.74 20.88 -5.40
C SER A 110 22.50 19.91 -6.56
N LEU A 111 21.31 19.96 -7.14
CA LEU A 111 21.03 19.29 -8.41
C LEU A 111 21.73 20.09 -9.51
N ASN A 112 22.42 19.40 -10.42
CA ASN A 112 22.89 20.02 -11.66
C ASN A 112 21.66 20.55 -12.42
N GLN A 113 21.87 21.61 -13.20
CA GLN A 113 20.77 22.22 -13.94
C GLN A 113 20.04 21.20 -14.83
N GLU A 114 20.78 20.29 -15.48
CA GLU A 114 20.20 19.22 -16.28
C GLU A 114 19.35 18.22 -15.48
N THR A 115 19.74 17.89 -14.24
CA THR A 115 18.93 16.99 -13.39
C THR A 115 17.70 17.68 -12.82
N LYS A 116 17.77 19.00 -12.60
CA LYS A 116 16.61 19.82 -12.21
C LYS A 116 15.63 19.99 -13.37
N GLU A 117 16.13 20.18 -14.58
CA GLU A 117 15.33 20.30 -15.80
C GLU A 117 14.66 18.96 -16.16
N THR A 118 15.37 17.84 -16.07
CA THR A 118 14.77 16.50 -16.27
C THR A 118 13.74 16.15 -15.20
N LEU A 119 13.98 16.51 -13.93
CA LEU A 119 12.99 16.32 -12.85
C LEU A 119 11.76 17.23 -13.02
N ALA A 120 11.96 18.48 -13.46
CA ALA A 120 10.89 19.39 -13.80
C ALA A 120 10.08 18.88 -15.01
N GLU A 121 10.72 18.23 -15.98
CA GLU A 121 10.06 17.56 -17.09
C GLU A 121 9.28 16.31 -16.69
N LEU A 122 9.79 15.50 -15.77
CA LEU A 122 9.05 14.36 -15.21
C LEU A 122 7.79 14.78 -14.46
N SER A 123 7.79 15.97 -13.87
CA SER A 123 6.65 16.54 -13.13
C SER A 123 5.61 17.22 -14.03
N LYS A 124 5.85 17.33 -15.34
CA LYS A 124 4.82 17.80 -16.28
C LYS A 124 3.67 16.81 -16.21
N GLU A 125 2.49 17.35 -15.87
CA GLU A 125 1.24 16.64 -15.63
C GLU A 125 1.14 15.40 -16.50
N ILE A 126 1.16 14.22 -15.87
CA ILE A 126 0.93 12.99 -16.60
C ILE A 126 -0.54 13.01 -17.01
N SER A 127 -0.81 13.55 -18.20
CA SER A 127 -2.14 13.59 -18.78
C SER A 127 -2.62 12.15 -18.88
N ILE A 128 -3.65 11.82 -18.11
CA ILE A 128 -4.25 10.50 -18.16
C ILE A 128 -4.75 10.32 -19.59
N PRO A 129 -4.24 9.33 -20.34
CA PRO A 129 -4.54 9.21 -21.76
C PRO A 129 -6.05 9.09 -22.00
N ASP A 130 -6.58 9.75 -23.03
CA ASP A 130 -8.03 9.75 -23.35
C ASP A 130 -8.64 8.34 -23.47
N TYR A 131 -7.83 7.33 -23.84
CA TYR A 131 -8.25 5.94 -23.91
C TYR A 131 -8.61 5.33 -22.53
N MET A 132 -8.17 5.92 -21.43
CA MET A 132 -8.51 5.50 -20.06
C MET A 132 -9.96 5.81 -19.71
N TYR A 133 -10.55 6.85 -20.31
CA TYR A 133 -11.94 7.27 -20.05
C TYR A 133 -12.91 6.84 -21.14
N SER A 134 -12.39 6.41 -22.29
CA SER A 134 -13.19 6.02 -23.44
C SER A 134 -13.71 4.59 -23.35
N ALA A 135 -15.04 4.43 -23.40
CA ALA A 135 -15.71 3.14 -23.57
C ALA A 135 -15.59 2.59 -25.01
N LYS A 136 -14.96 3.33 -25.93
CA LYS A 136 -14.79 2.94 -27.33
C LYS A 136 -13.64 1.93 -27.40
N LYS A 137 -13.93 0.69 -27.84
CA LYS A 137 -12.88 -0.24 -28.26
C LYS A 137 -12.06 0.45 -29.34
N ALA A 138 -10.82 0.81 -29.02
CA ALA A 138 -9.85 1.17 -30.04
C ALA A 138 -9.73 -0.01 -31.00
N SER A 139 -9.83 0.30 -32.28
CA SER A 139 -9.76 -0.63 -33.41
C SER A 139 -8.57 -1.58 -33.32
N LEU A 140 -8.83 -2.81 -33.78
CA LEU A 140 -8.04 -4.03 -33.62
C LEU A 140 -6.67 -4.08 -34.35
N GLU A 141 -6.09 -2.98 -34.85
CA GLU A 141 -5.11 -3.09 -35.97
C GLU A 141 -3.79 -2.31 -35.86
N SER A 142 -3.35 -1.89 -34.68
CA SER A 142 -1.93 -1.50 -34.54
C SER A 142 -1.39 -1.97 -33.22
N GLY A 143 -0.33 -2.80 -33.26
CA GLY A 143 0.30 -3.40 -32.10
C GLY A 143 0.39 -2.43 -30.92
N LYS A 144 -0.16 -2.84 -29.77
CA LYS A 144 -0.25 -2.02 -28.56
C LYS A 144 1.12 -1.44 -28.24
N LYS A 145 1.28 -0.12 -28.36
CA LYS A 145 2.50 0.57 -27.98
C LYS A 145 2.59 0.60 -26.46
N ARG A 146 3.80 0.40 -25.94
CA ARG A 146 4.09 0.48 -24.51
C ARG A 146 4.02 1.94 -24.06
N ASP A 147 3.22 2.16 -23.03
CA ASP A 147 3.09 3.42 -22.30
C ASP A 147 3.60 3.22 -20.86
N ILE A 148 3.90 4.33 -20.19
CA ILE A 148 4.31 4.34 -18.77
C ILE A 148 3.27 3.65 -17.87
N PHE A 149 1.98 3.72 -18.24
CA PHE A 149 0.87 3.14 -17.47
C PHE A 149 0.64 1.64 -17.70
N ASN A 150 0.95 1.14 -18.90
CA ASN A 150 0.66 -0.25 -19.28
C ASN A 150 1.90 -1.16 -19.16
N THR A 151 3.00 -0.67 -18.59
CA THR A 151 4.21 -1.45 -18.38
C THR A 151 4.06 -2.36 -17.16
N ALA A 152 4.17 -3.68 -17.35
CA ALA A 152 4.13 -4.65 -16.27
C ALA A 152 5.48 -4.74 -15.53
N THR A 153 5.43 -5.12 -14.26
CA THR A 153 6.63 -5.40 -13.45
C THR A 153 7.33 -6.71 -13.85
N TYR A 154 6.66 -7.56 -14.63
CA TYR A 154 7.20 -8.84 -15.12
C TYR A 154 7.52 -8.79 -16.61
N SER A 155 8.47 -9.62 -17.05
CA SER A 155 8.86 -9.72 -18.45
C SER A 155 7.92 -10.60 -19.27
N THR A 156 7.91 -10.42 -20.59
CA THR A 156 7.13 -11.25 -21.53
C THR A 156 7.56 -12.72 -21.56
N GLY A 157 8.69 -13.09 -20.93
CA GLY A 157 9.24 -14.45 -20.96
C GLY A 157 9.86 -14.86 -22.30
N ARG A 158 9.76 -14.05 -23.36
CA ARG A 158 10.26 -14.38 -24.71
C ARG A 158 11.76 -14.67 -24.76
N ALA A 159 12.57 -13.86 -24.07
CA ALA A 159 14.02 -14.07 -24.02
C ALA A 159 14.38 -15.41 -23.37
N ALA A 160 13.76 -15.75 -22.24
CA ALA A 160 13.95 -17.03 -21.56
C ALA A 160 13.43 -18.22 -22.38
N ALA A 161 12.27 -18.07 -23.04
CA ALA A 161 11.72 -19.09 -23.91
C ALA A 161 12.60 -19.35 -25.13
N SER A 162 13.18 -18.30 -25.73
CA SER A 162 14.09 -18.43 -26.87
C SER A 162 15.45 -19.04 -26.51
N LEU A 163 15.86 -18.93 -25.25
CA LEU A 163 17.09 -19.55 -24.76
C LEU A 163 16.95 -21.06 -24.63
N THR A 164 15.76 -21.54 -24.25
CA THR A 164 15.52 -22.96 -23.94
C THR A 164 14.82 -23.71 -25.07
N SER A 165 14.17 -23.01 -26.00
CA SER A 165 13.46 -23.60 -27.14
C SER A 165 14.27 -23.47 -28.42
N THR A 166 14.46 -24.59 -29.11
CA THR A 166 15.09 -24.62 -30.44
C THR A 166 14.15 -24.19 -31.58
N VAL A 167 12.85 -24.03 -31.29
CA VAL A 167 11.80 -23.68 -32.28
C VAL A 167 11.54 -22.17 -32.33
N MET A 168 11.96 -21.43 -31.30
CA MET A 168 11.70 -19.99 -31.18
C MET A 168 12.90 -19.18 -31.68
N GLU A 169 12.63 -18.03 -32.29
CA GLU A 169 13.69 -17.11 -32.70
C GLU A 169 14.49 -16.60 -31.49
N PRO A 170 15.84 -16.52 -31.56
CA PRO A 170 16.67 -16.03 -30.46
C PRO A 170 16.35 -14.56 -30.12
N VAL A 171 15.86 -14.31 -28.91
CA VAL A 171 15.56 -12.95 -28.42
C VAL A 171 16.54 -12.61 -27.29
N THR A 172 17.38 -11.60 -27.52
CA THR A 172 18.41 -11.17 -26.56
C THR A 172 17.95 -10.07 -25.60
N LYS A 173 16.85 -9.38 -25.93
CA LYS A 173 16.34 -8.26 -25.13
C LYS A 173 15.23 -8.73 -24.20
N ILE A 174 15.39 -8.46 -22.91
CA ILE A 174 14.33 -8.68 -21.91
C ILE A 174 13.38 -7.51 -22.00
N GLU A 175 12.16 -7.78 -22.44
CA GLU A 175 11.13 -6.76 -22.55
C GLU A 175 10.00 -6.97 -21.51
N PRO A 176 9.57 -5.90 -20.82
CA PRO A 176 8.43 -5.97 -19.90
C PRO A 176 7.13 -6.30 -20.65
N ALA A 177 6.26 -7.07 -19.99
CA ALA A 177 4.95 -7.37 -20.54
C ALA A 177 4.06 -6.11 -20.60
N ILE A 178 3.13 -6.11 -21.55
CA ILE A 178 2.14 -5.05 -21.69
C ILE A 178 0.90 -5.49 -20.91
N LEU A 179 0.49 -4.70 -19.94
CA LEU A 179 -0.76 -4.87 -19.22
C LEU A 179 -1.94 -4.54 -20.14
N GLU A 180 -3.04 -5.29 -19.99
CA GLU A 180 -4.27 -4.98 -20.70
C GLU A 180 -4.88 -3.67 -20.22
N ASP A 181 -5.46 -2.91 -21.16
CA ASP A 181 -5.98 -1.57 -20.90
C ASP A 181 -7.08 -1.59 -19.83
N ASP A 182 -7.91 -2.63 -19.78
CA ASP A 182 -8.95 -2.83 -18.76
C ASP A 182 -8.36 -2.94 -17.36
N VAL A 183 -7.28 -3.72 -17.20
CA VAL A 183 -6.61 -3.92 -15.90
C VAL A 183 -5.99 -2.62 -15.40
N VAL A 184 -5.42 -1.84 -16.32
CA VAL A 184 -4.85 -0.53 -15.98
C VAL A 184 -5.95 0.44 -15.58
N ARG A 185 -7.04 0.54 -16.37
CA ARG A 185 -8.18 1.43 -16.09
C ARG A 185 -8.82 1.17 -14.72
N TYR A 186 -9.07 -0.09 -14.40
CA TYR A 186 -9.74 -0.48 -13.16
C TYR A 186 -8.98 -0.04 -11.89
N LYS A 187 -7.65 0.09 -11.94
CA LYS A 187 -6.87 0.60 -10.80
C LYS A 187 -7.19 2.04 -10.44
N TYR A 188 -7.70 2.82 -11.38
CA TYR A 188 -7.98 4.25 -11.20
C TYR A 188 -9.46 4.55 -10.93
N VAL A 189 -10.35 3.55 -11.01
CA VAL A 189 -11.76 3.70 -10.68
C VAL A 189 -11.96 3.65 -9.17
N LYS A 190 -12.15 4.81 -8.55
CA LYS A 190 -12.39 4.94 -7.10
C LYS A 190 -13.80 5.43 -6.73
N LYS A 191 -14.60 5.79 -7.74
CA LYS A 191 -15.93 6.37 -7.52
C LYS A 191 -16.99 5.28 -7.52
N LYS A 192 -18.03 5.47 -6.71
CA LYS A 192 -19.22 4.62 -6.73
C LYS A 192 -20.17 5.04 -7.83
N GLY A 193 -20.91 4.07 -8.37
CA GLY A 193 -21.97 4.30 -9.35
C GLY A 193 -23.35 4.31 -8.69
N TYR A 194 -24.31 5.02 -9.28
CA TYR A 194 -25.70 5.03 -8.83
C TYR A 194 -26.62 4.71 -10.01
N VAL A 195 -27.56 3.79 -9.81
CA VAL A 195 -28.54 3.37 -10.82
C VAL A 195 -29.92 3.33 -10.17
N SER A 196 -30.95 3.80 -10.89
CA SER A 196 -32.34 3.68 -10.46
C SER A 196 -33.07 2.73 -11.39
N LEU A 197 -33.56 1.61 -10.85
CA LEU A 197 -34.40 0.65 -11.54
C LEU A 197 -35.86 1.06 -11.37
N ILE A 198 -36.51 1.37 -12.47
CA ILE A 198 -37.93 1.70 -12.49
C ILE A 198 -38.69 0.42 -12.82
N THR A 199 -39.46 -0.09 -11.86
CA THR A 199 -40.28 -1.30 -12.02
C THR A 199 -41.77 -0.95 -11.95
N SER A 200 -42.61 -1.88 -12.36
CA SER A 200 -44.08 -1.76 -12.24
C SER A 200 -44.57 -1.59 -10.79
N HIS A 201 -43.78 -2.02 -9.80
CA HIS A 201 -44.14 -2.00 -8.38
C HIS A 201 -43.38 -0.92 -7.59
N GLY A 202 -42.59 -0.08 -8.25
CA GLY A 202 -41.86 1.01 -7.61
C GLY A 202 -40.43 1.20 -8.13
N LYS A 203 -39.75 2.20 -7.59
CA LYS A 203 -38.36 2.54 -7.93
C LYS A 203 -37.40 1.93 -6.91
N LEU A 204 -36.34 1.29 -7.39
CA LEU A 204 -35.25 0.75 -6.58
C LEU A 204 -33.95 1.48 -6.91
N ASN A 205 -33.37 2.16 -5.92
CA ASN A 205 -32.09 2.84 -6.08
C ASN A 205 -30.97 1.90 -5.65
N LEU A 206 -30.00 1.67 -6.53
CA LEU A 206 -28.85 0.81 -6.33
C LEU A 206 -27.56 1.63 -6.31
N GLU A 207 -26.71 1.31 -5.33
CA GLU A 207 -25.33 1.79 -5.28
C GLU A 207 -24.40 0.69 -5.77
N LEU A 208 -23.57 1.02 -6.76
CA LEU A 208 -22.61 0.12 -7.37
C LEU A 208 -21.21 0.39 -6.82
N HIS A 209 -20.61 -0.62 -6.20
CA HIS A 209 -19.25 -0.59 -5.68
C HIS A 209 -18.21 -0.83 -6.80
N CYS A 210 -18.04 0.16 -7.68
CA CYS A 210 -17.07 0.11 -8.78
C CYS A 210 -15.61 0.12 -8.28
N ASP A 211 -15.38 0.49 -7.02
CA ASP A 211 -14.10 0.42 -6.32
C ASP A 211 -13.66 -1.02 -6.02
N LEU A 212 -14.63 -1.88 -5.64
CA LEU A 212 -14.38 -3.27 -5.30
C LEU A 212 -14.49 -4.19 -6.51
N VAL A 213 -15.51 -3.97 -7.36
CA VAL A 213 -15.86 -4.88 -8.46
C VAL A 213 -16.04 -4.15 -9.79
N PRO A 214 -15.01 -3.44 -10.30
CA PRO A 214 -15.14 -2.53 -11.44
C PRO A 214 -15.62 -3.21 -12.72
N LYS A 215 -15.13 -4.43 -13.01
CA LYS A 215 -15.48 -5.18 -14.22
C LYS A 215 -16.96 -5.55 -14.27
N THR A 216 -17.52 -6.01 -13.16
CA THR A 216 -18.94 -6.38 -13.07
C THR A 216 -19.82 -5.13 -13.16
N CYS A 217 -19.42 -4.05 -12.49
CA CYS A 217 -20.13 -2.78 -12.55
C CYS A 217 -20.13 -2.20 -13.98
N GLU A 218 -19.00 -2.21 -14.68
CA GLU A 218 -18.92 -1.74 -16.08
C GLU A 218 -19.84 -2.54 -17.00
N ASN A 219 -19.81 -3.89 -16.90
CA ASN A 219 -20.69 -4.74 -17.69
C ASN A 219 -22.17 -4.44 -17.41
N PHE A 220 -22.53 -4.32 -16.13
CA PHE A 220 -23.90 -3.98 -15.73
C PHE A 220 -24.33 -2.63 -16.29
N LEU A 221 -23.52 -1.58 -16.12
CA LEU A 221 -23.77 -0.24 -16.65
C LEU A 221 -23.91 -0.24 -18.18
N ARG A 222 -23.06 -1.00 -18.90
CA ARG A 222 -23.15 -1.15 -20.36
C ARG A 222 -24.47 -1.80 -20.77
N HIS A 223 -24.94 -2.83 -20.05
CA HIS A 223 -26.23 -3.44 -20.33
C HIS A 223 -27.40 -2.50 -20.02
N CYS A 224 -27.29 -1.68 -18.96
CA CYS A 224 -28.28 -0.64 -18.68
C CYS A 224 -28.35 0.41 -19.80
N THR A 225 -27.21 0.91 -20.30
CA THR A 225 -27.21 1.92 -21.38
C THR A 225 -27.66 1.34 -22.72
N ALA A 226 -27.41 0.06 -22.96
CA ALA A 226 -27.94 -0.67 -24.11
C ALA A 226 -29.45 -0.97 -24.00
N GLY A 227 -30.08 -0.72 -22.84
CA GLY A 227 -31.49 -1.02 -22.61
C GLY A 227 -31.79 -2.51 -22.47
N TYR A 228 -30.80 -3.36 -22.21
CA TYR A 228 -30.96 -4.81 -22.14
C TYR A 228 -31.95 -5.25 -21.05
N TYR A 229 -32.02 -4.51 -19.94
CA TYR A 229 -32.92 -4.82 -18.83
C TYR A 229 -34.33 -4.25 -18.97
N ASN A 230 -34.62 -3.51 -20.04
CA ASN A 230 -35.97 -3.00 -20.28
C ASN A 230 -36.91 -4.17 -20.59
N ASP A 231 -38.11 -4.13 -19.99
CA ASP A 231 -39.13 -5.19 -20.11
C ASP A 231 -38.71 -6.59 -19.63
N THR A 232 -37.60 -6.67 -18.86
CA THR A 232 -37.21 -7.92 -18.19
C THR A 232 -38.10 -8.20 -16.98
N THR A 233 -38.36 -9.49 -16.74
CA THR A 233 -39.22 -9.94 -15.63
C THR A 233 -38.41 -10.60 -14.52
N PHE A 234 -38.84 -10.42 -13.28
CA PHE A 234 -38.33 -11.16 -12.14
C PHE A 234 -38.97 -12.56 -12.11
N HIS A 235 -38.28 -13.55 -12.67
CA HIS A 235 -38.81 -14.90 -12.83
C HIS A 235 -38.71 -15.76 -11.56
N ARG A 236 -37.92 -15.33 -10.55
CA ARG A 236 -37.78 -16.08 -9.31
C ARG A 236 -37.68 -15.17 -8.08
N LEU A 237 -38.57 -15.41 -7.13
CA LEU A 237 -38.63 -14.75 -5.82
C LEU A 237 -38.58 -15.81 -4.73
N ILE A 238 -37.53 -15.78 -3.90
CA ILE A 238 -37.42 -16.61 -2.70
C ILE A 238 -37.52 -15.70 -1.48
N ARG A 239 -38.58 -15.89 -0.69
CA ARG A 239 -38.82 -15.11 0.52
C ARG A 239 -37.64 -15.25 1.48
N TYR A 240 -37.18 -14.13 2.04
CA TYR A 240 -36.02 -14.04 2.95
C TYR A 240 -34.66 -14.41 2.34
N PHE A 241 -34.55 -14.48 1.01
CA PHE A 241 -33.28 -14.81 0.37
C PHE A 241 -32.95 -13.85 -0.78
N ILE A 242 -33.44 -14.11 -2.00
CA ILE A 242 -33.08 -13.35 -3.19
C ILE A 242 -34.25 -13.21 -4.15
N LEU A 243 -34.18 -12.15 -4.96
CA LEU A 243 -35.00 -11.91 -6.14
C LEU A 243 -34.08 -11.95 -7.37
N LEU A 244 -34.46 -12.71 -8.40
CA LEU A 244 -33.67 -12.92 -9.61
C LEU A 244 -34.44 -12.42 -10.84
N PHE A 245 -33.73 -11.73 -11.73
CA PHE A 245 -34.18 -11.29 -13.05
C PHE A 245 -33.34 -11.99 -14.12
N SER A 246 -33.86 -12.05 -15.35
CA SER A 246 -33.16 -12.57 -16.53
C SER A 246 -33.02 -11.51 -17.60
#